data_AF-A0A924SPE3-F1
#
_entry.id   AF-A0A924SPE3-F1
#
_cell.length_a   1.000
_cell.length_b   1.000
_cell.length_c   1.000
_cell.angle_alpha   90.00
_cell.angle_beta   90.00
_cell.angle_gamma   90.00
#
_symmetry.space_group_name_H-M   'P 1'
#
loop_
_entity.id
_entity.type
_entity.pdbx_description
1 polymer ?
#
loop_
_entity_poly.entity_id
_entity_poly.type
_entity_poly.pdbx_seq_one_letter_code
_entity_poly.pdbx_strand_id
1 'polypeptide(L)'
;LLYQLVAACVLLLGAAWALGQTAIHATPLVWAVMGFQSLAISFASFLVWFWLLRTYLASRLSVFSFLTPLFGMGFGVWLLHEPLEPGFVVGAVCVLAGVVLVSSEGWLRLGFKKQVD
;
A
#
# COMPACT_ATOMS: atom_id res chain seq x y z
N LEU A 1 -15.10 -3.35 -5.29
CA LEU A 1 -14.47 -2.02 -5.35
C LEU A 1 -15.47 -0.91 -5.68
N LEU A 2 -16.24 -1.01 -6.77
CA LEU A 2 -17.21 0.05 -7.16
C LEU A 2 -18.16 0.46 -6.02
N TYR A 3 -18.79 -0.51 -5.35
CA TYR A 3 -19.67 -0.25 -4.21
C TYR A 3 -18.96 0.49 -3.05
N GLN A 4 -17.69 0.20 -2.79
CA GLN A 4 -16.90 0.87 -1.75
C GLN A 4 -16.60 2.33 -2.13
N LEU A 5 -16.28 2.59 -3.40
CA LEU A 5 -16.07 3.96 -3.91
C LEU A 5 -17.34 4.79 -3.86
N VAL A 6 -18.48 4.23 -4.26
CA VAL A 6 -19.78 4.92 -4.21
C VAL A 6 -20.16 5.22 -2.76
N ALA A 7 -20.06 4.23 -1.87
CA ALA A 7 -20.32 4.42 -0.45
C ALA A 7 -19.40 5.48 0.17
N ALA A 8 -18.09 5.41 -0.10
CA ALA A 8 -17.12 6.40 0.36
C ALA A 8 -17.44 7.81 -0.17
N CYS A 9 -17.82 7.94 -1.44
CA CYS A 9 -18.21 9.22 -2.04
C CYS A 9 -19.41 9.83 -1.28
N VAL A 10 -20.48 9.05 -1.09
CA VAL A 10 -21.68 9.51 -0.37
C VAL A 10 -21.34 9.90 1.07
N LEU A 11 -20.58 9.06 1.78
CA LEU A 11 -20.20 9.31 3.17
C LEU A 11 -19.30 10.55 3.30
N LEU A 12 -18.32 10.73 2.43
CA LEU A 12 -17.40 11.87 2.47
C LEU A 12 -18.10 13.18 2.10
N LEU A 13 -19.03 13.17 1.14
CA LEU A 13 -19.84 14.34 0.81
C LEU A 13 -20.78 14.70 1.98
N GLY A 14 -21.42 13.70 2.61
CA GLY A 14 -22.23 13.91 3.81
C GLY A 14 -21.42 14.47 4.98
N ALA A 15 -20.21 13.96 5.19
CA ALA A 15 -19.29 14.47 6.21
C ALA A 15 -18.84 15.90 5.92
N ALA A 16 -18.48 16.23 4.68
CA ALA A 16 -18.10 17.59 4.29
C ALA A 16 -19.24 18.58 4.55
N TRP A 17 -20.48 18.19 4.26
CA TRP A 17 -21.66 18.98 4.58
C TRP A 17 -21.85 19.15 6.09
N ALA A 18 -21.79 18.06 6.86
CA ALA A 18 -21.95 18.10 8.32
C ALA A 18 -20.87 18.94 9.04
N LEU A 19 -19.64 18.95 8.51
CA LEU A 19 -18.52 19.73 9.05
C LEU A 19 -18.48 21.17 8.52
N GLY A 20 -19.38 21.56 7.60
CA GLY A 20 -19.36 22.87 6.95
C GLY A 20 -18.15 23.11 6.02
N GLN A 21 -17.43 22.04 5.65
CA GLN A 21 -16.23 22.10 4.80
C GLN A 21 -16.59 21.92 3.31
N THR A 22 -17.62 22.62 2.85
CA THR A 22 -18.10 22.52 1.46
C THR A 22 -17.43 23.51 0.52
N ALA A 23 -16.50 24.34 1.01
CA ALA A 23 -15.80 25.32 0.20
C ALA A 23 -14.83 24.62 -0.77
N ILE A 24 -15.03 24.84 -2.08
CA ILE A 24 -14.17 24.30 -3.13
C ILE A 24 -13.28 25.42 -3.66
N HIS A 25 -11.98 25.33 -3.38
CA HIS A 25 -10.97 26.22 -3.94
C HIS A 25 -10.39 25.60 -5.22
N ALA A 26 -11.09 25.80 -6.34
CA ALA A 26 -10.71 25.25 -7.63
C ALA A 26 -9.50 25.99 -8.23
N THR A 27 -8.29 25.53 -7.88
CA THR A 27 -7.04 25.98 -8.51
C THR A 27 -6.55 24.95 -9.53
N PRO A 28 -5.77 25.36 -10.55
CA PRO A 28 -5.15 24.42 -11.48
C PRO A 28 -4.30 23.35 -10.77
N LEU A 29 -3.65 23.72 -9.65
CA LEU A 29 -2.88 22.80 -8.82
C LEU A 29 -3.76 21.72 -8.18
N VAL A 30 -4.93 22.09 -7.65
CA VAL A 30 -5.88 21.12 -7.07
C VAL A 30 -6.34 20.13 -8.13
N TRP A 31 -6.65 20.59 -9.34
CA TRP A 31 -7.00 19.69 -10.44
C TRP A 31 -5.85 18.77 -10.87
N ALA A 32 -4.63 19.29 -10.93
CA ALA A 32 -3.45 18.50 -11.25
C ALA A 32 -3.19 17.41 -10.20
N VAL A 33 -3.26 17.75 -8.91
CA VAL A 33 -3.08 16.81 -7.79
C VAL A 33 -4.22 15.78 -7.78
N MET A 34 -5.48 16.20 -8.00
CA MET A 34 -6.61 15.28 -8.11
C MET A 34 -6.45 14.30 -9.29
N GLY A 35 -6.02 14.79 -10.45
CA GLY A 35 -5.71 13.96 -11.62
C GLY A 35 -4.59 12.97 -11.35
N PHE A 36 -3.48 13.43 -10.75
CA PHE A 36 -2.36 12.57 -10.37
C PHE A 36 -2.79 11.49 -9.36
N GLN A 37 -3.49 11.87 -8.29
CA GLN A 37 -3.93 10.96 -7.25
C GLN A 37 -4.95 9.92 -7.77
N SER A 38 -5.87 10.32 -8.65
CA SER A 38 -6.88 9.42 -9.20
C SER A 38 -6.34 8.50 -10.29
N LEU A 39 -5.59 9.03 -11.26
CA LEU A 39 -5.12 8.27 -12.43
C LEU A 39 -3.79 7.55 -12.16
N ALA A 40 -2.78 8.27 -11.67
CA ALA A 40 -1.44 7.72 -11.50
C ALA A 40 -1.35 6.87 -10.23
N ILE A 41 -1.85 7.38 -9.10
CA ILE A 41 -1.76 6.64 -7.83
C ILE A 41 -2.86 5.58 -7.77
N SER A 42 -4.13 5.97 -7.78
CA SER A 42 -5.22 5.02 -7.49
C SER A 42 -5.48 4.04 -8.63
N PHE A 43 -5.76 4.54 -9.84
CA PHE A 43 -6.13 3.69 -10.98
C PHE A 43 -5.00 2.74 -11.40
N ALA A 44 -3.77 3.25 -11.58
CA ALA A 44 -2.65 2.38 -11.95
C ALA A 44 -2.36 1.33 -10.87
N SER A 45 -2.42 1.71 -9.57
CA SER A 45 -2.20 0.76 -8.47
C SER A 45 -3.24 -0.35 -8.47
N PHE A 46 -4.53 -0.04 -8.64
CA PHE A 46 -5.56 -1.05 -8.72
C PHE A 46 -5.44 -1.91 -9.98
N LEU A 47 -5.06 -1.33 -11.12
CA LEU A 47 -4.83 -2.08 -12.35
C LEU A 47 -3.71 -3.10 -12.17
N VAL A 48 -2.57 -2.67 -11.63
CA VAL A 48 -1.42 -3.53 -11.31
C VAL A 48 -1.81 -4.58 -10.28
N TRP A 49 -2.54 -4.20 -9.23
CA TRP A 49 -3.02 -5.12 -8.19
C TRP A 49 -3.94 -6.20 -8.76
N PHE A 50 -4.93 -5.85 -9.58
CA PHE A 50 -5.83 -6.82 -10.21
C PHE A 50 -5.11 -7.70 -11.25
N TRP A 51 -4.12 -7.15 -11.94
CA TRP A 51 -3.26 -7.93 -12.83
C TRP A 51 -2.42 -8.96 -12.04
N LEU A 52 -1.84 -8.55 -10.92
CA LEU A 52 -1.10 -9.41 -10.01
C LEU A 52 -1.99 -10.49 -9.40
N LEU A 53 -3.20 -10.15 -8.93
CA LEU A 53 -4.14 -11.13 -8.37
C LEU A 53 -4.59 -12.19 -9.37
N ARG A 54 -4.54 -11.90 -10.68
CA ARG A 54 -4.80 -12.91 -11.72
C ARG A 54 -3.63 -13.86 -11.94
N THR A 55 -2.41 -13.46 -11.55
CA THR A 55 -1.18 -14.21 -11.84
C THR A 55 -0.60 -14.88 -10.58
N TYR A 56 -0.83 -14.32 -9.40
CA TYR A 56 -0.27 -14.77 -8.13
C TYR A 56 -1.35 -14.98 -7.06
N LEU A 57 -1.09 -15.92 -6.14
CA LEU A 57 -1.94 -16.14 -4.96
C LEU A 57 -1.99 -14.88 -4.09
N ALA A 58 -3.20 -14.49 -3.68
CA ALA A 58 -3.43 -13.30 -2.85
C ALA A 58 -2.54 -13.27 -1.59
N SER A 59 -2.36 -14.42 -0.93
CA SER A 59 -1.52 -14.54 0.27
C SER A 59 -0.04 -14.22 0.00
N ARG A 60 0.49 -14.51 -1.19
CA ARG A 60 1.89 -14.17 -1.53
C ARG A 60 2.03 -12.68 -1.80
N LEU A 61 1.03 -12.08 -2.44
CA LEU A 61 1.00 -10.65 -2.73
C LEU A 61 0.88 -9.80 -1.47
N SER A 62 0.08 -10.22 -0.49
CA SER A 62 -0.10 -9.47 0.75
C SER A 62 1.18 -9.37 1.59
N VAL A 63 2.10 -10.32 1.49
CA VAL A 63 3.39 -10.23 2.20
C VAL A 63 4.23 -9.06 1.67
N PHE A 64 4.13 -8.75 0.37
CA PHE A 64 4.83 -7.59 -0.20
C PHE A 64 4.28 -6.25 0.32
N SER A 65 3.03 -6.18 0.75
CA SER A 65 2.48 -4.97 1.38
C SER A 65 3.17 -4.61 2.69
N PHE A 66 3.85 -5.55 3.35
CA PHE A 66 4.69 -5.24 4.51
C PHE A 66 5.97 -4.48 4.12
N LEU A 67 6.36 -4.46 2.83
CA LEU A 67 7.49 -3.66 2.35
C LEU A 67 7.14 -2.19 2.12
N THR A 68 5.85 -1.82 2.12
CA THR A 68 5.41 -0.43 1.93
C THR A 68 6.14 0.59 2.84
N PRO A 69 6.29 0.38 4.17
CA PRO A 69 7.05 1.31 5.01
C PRO A 69 8.54 1.43 4.63
N LEU A 70 9.16 0.35 4.14
CA LEU A 70 10.55 0.36 3.67
C LEU A 70 10.69 1.22 2.41
N PHE A 71 9.76 1.09 1.45
CA PHE A 71 9.72 1.96 0.28
C PHE A 71 9.43 3.41 0.66
N GLY A 72 8.50 3.65 1.58
CA GLY A 72 8.18 4.97 2.10
C GLY A 72 9.40 5.68 2.70
N MET A 73 10.14 4.99 3.57
CA MET A 73 11.41 5.51 4.08
C MET A 73 12.45 5.69 2.97
N GLY A 74 12.63 4.69 2.11
CA GLY A 74 13.63 4.75 1.04
C GLY A 74 13.41 5.99 0.16
N PHE A 75 12.16 6.27 -0.19
CA PHE A 75 11.79 7.48 -0.90
C PHE A 75 11.91 8.75 -0.05
N GLY A 76 11.61 8.72 1.25
CA GLY A 76 11.83 9.88 2.15
C GLY A 76 13.30 10.28 2.25
N VAL A 77 14.20 9.31 2.44
CA VAL A 77 15.64 9.55 2.48
C VAL A 77 16.16 9.98 1.11
N TRP A 78 15.71 9.34 0.03
CA TRP A 78 16.22 9.61 -1.32
C TRP A 78 15.67 10.90 -1.94
N LEU A 79 14.37 11.17 -1.86
CA LEU A 79 13.75 12.37 -2.47
C LEU A 79 13.80 13.56 -1.52
N LEU A 80 13.47 13.35 -0.24
CA LEU A 80 13.34 14.45 0.74
C LEU A 80 14.63 14.68 1.55
N HIS A 81 15.66 13.84 1.37
CA HIS A 81 16.93 13.93 2.10
C HIS A 81 16.75 13.87 3.63
N GLU A 82 15.73 13.14 4.10
CA GLU A 82 15.48 12.98 5.52
C GLU A 82 16.61 12.18 6.21
N PRO A 83 17.06 12.60 7.40
CA PRO A 83 18.09 11.88 8.13
C PRO A 83 17.60 10.49 8.53
N LEU A 84 18.43 9.48 8.31
CA LEU A 84 18.10 8.10 8.63
C LEU A 84 18.20 7.87 10.14
N GLU A 85 17.05 7.83 10.82
CA GLU A 85 17.01 7.64 12.26
C GLU A 85 17.30 6.16 12.63
N PRO A 86 18.16 5.89 13.63
CA PRO A 86 18.52 4.53 14.02
C PRO A 86 17.31 3.66 14.39
N GLY A 87 16.30 4.25 15.03
CA GLY A 87 15.07 3.55 15.42
C GLY A 87 14.32 2.97 14.21
N PHE A 88 14.34 3.68 13.08
CA PHE A 88 13.70 3.19 11.88
C PHE A 88 14.51 2.06 11.22
N VAL A 89 15.84 2.11 11.27
CA VAL A 89 16.68 1.00 10.80
C VAL A 89 16.35 -0.29 11.55
N VAL A 90 16.17 -0.20 12.87
CA VAL A 90 15.72 -1.35 13.68
C VAL A 90 14.34 -1.82 13.24
N GLY A 91 13.39 -0.91 13.05
CA GLY A 91 12.05 -1.24 12.55
C GLY A 91 12.07 -1.91 11.17
N ALA A 92 12.90 -1.41 10.25
CA ALA A 92 13.12 -1.95 8.92
C ALA A 92 13.64 -3.40 8.97
N VAL A 93 14.62 -3.68 9.83
CA VAL A 93 15.12 -5.04 10.07
C VAL A 93 14.03 -5.94 10.63
N CYS A 94 13.23 -5.47 11.61
CA CYS A 94 12.11 -6.24 12.16
C CYS A 94 11.05 -6.57 11.10
N VAL A 95 10.71 -5.62 10.22
CA VAL A 95 9.77 -5.85 9.11
C VAL A 95 10.31 -6.89 8.13
N LEU A 96 11.58 -6.77 7.72
CA LEU A 96 12.23 -7.74 6.84
C LEU A 96 12.26 -9.14 7.47
N ALA A 97 12.55 -9.24 8.76
CA ALA A 97 12.51 -10.51 9.50
C ALA A 97 11.10 -11.13 9.48
N GLY A 98 10.05 -10.33 9.73
CA GLY A 98 8.65 -10.79 9.66
C GLY A 98 8.25 -11.28 8.27
N VAL A 99 8.63 -10.54 7.22
CA VAL A 99 8.39 -10.92 5.81
C VAL A 99 9.04 -12.26 5.47
N VAL A 100 10.30 -12.46 5.87
CA VAL A 100 11.03 -13.72 5.64
C VAL A 100 10.35 -14.87 6.38
N LEU A 101 9.97 -14.66 7.65
CA LEU A 101 9.32 -15.68 8.47
C LEU A 101 7.99 -16.14 7.85
N VAL A 102 7.13 -15.21 7.44
CA VAL A 102 5.84 -15.53 6.78
C VAL A 102 6.05 -16.19 5.43
N SER A 103 7.07 -15.77 4.67
CA SER A 103 7.37 -16.35 3.36
C SER A 103 7.96 -17.77 3.45
N SER A 104 8.60 -18.11 4.58
CA SER A 104 9.27 -19.40 4.79
C SER A 104 8.31 -20.56 5.08
N GLU A 105 7.05 -20.29 5.43
CA GLU A 105 6.06 -21.33 5.79
C GLU A 105 5.82 -22.32 4.63
N GLY A 106 5.91 -21.84 3.38
CA GLY A 106 5.83 -22.70 2.19
C GLY A 106 7.03 -23.63 2.02
N TRP A 107 8.23 -23.20 2.43
CA TRP A 107 9.46 -24.01 2.35
C TRP A 107 9.48 -25.07 3.46
N LEU A 108 9.02 -24.72 4.66
CA LEU A 108 8.94 -25.65 5.80
C LEU A 108 7.96 -26.81 5.54
N ARG A 109 6.83 -26.55 4.87
CA ARG A 109 5.87 -27.60 4.50
C ARG A 109 6.41 -28.57 3.45
N LEU A 110 7.28 -28.10 2.54
CA LEU A 110 7.95 -28.96 1.55
C LEU A 110 9.04 -29.83 2.19
N GLY A 111 9.76 -29.30 3.18
CA GLY A 111 10.76 -30.05 3.94
C GLY A 111 10.15 -31.21 4.75
N PHE A 112 8.98 -30.98 5.39
CA PHE A 112 8.28 -32.02 6.13
C PHE A 112 7.72 -33.15 5.26
N LYS A 113 7.23 -32.84 4.05
CA LYS A 113 6.70 -33.88 3.14
C LYS A 113 7.79 -34.81 2.62
N LYS A 114 9.00 -34.28 2.36
CA LYS A 114 10.15 -35.07 1.87
C LYS A 114 10.75 -36.01 2.91
N GLN A 115 10.36 -35.89 4.19
CA GLN A 115 10.87 -36.71 5.29
C GLN A 115 9.92 -37.86 5.68
N VAL A 116 8.71 -37.88 5.12
CA VAL A 116 7.65 -38.86 5.43
C VAL A 116 7.41 -39.85 4.27
N ASP A 117 7.88 -39.53 3.06
CA ASP A 117 7.96 -40.43 1.89
C ASP A 117 9.34 -41.12 1.83
#